data_AF-A0A6L8U193-F1
#
_entry.id   AF-A0A6L8U193-F1
#
_cell.length_a   1.000
_cell.length_b   1.000
_cell.length_c   1.000
_cell.angle_alpha   90.00
_cell.angle_beta   90.00
_cell.angle_gamma   90.00
#
_symmetry.space_group_name_H-M   'P 1'
#
loop_
_entity.id
_entity.type
_entity.pdbx_description
1 polymer ?
#
loop_
_entity_poly.entity_id
_entity_poly.type
_entity_poly.pdbx_seq_one_letter_code
_entity_poly.pdbx_strand_id
1 'polypeptide(L)'
;MKRILFLAGLFLIVSCAPTSKTGPGEDSLLLTRKYVGNFVEYRQHIPEKLGQPYLIWIKTTMDSTYGKISAFSERCDFKPGDRLYIKRNLVSPGPISTYWEYQIESDDNSIVYRLSDFQHDRKNLIGSWF
;
A
#
# COMPACT_ATOMS: atom_id res chain seq x y z
N MET A 1 -57.33 8.59 -27.45
CA MET A 1 -56.12 7.78 -27.70
C MET A 1 -54.80 8.56 -27.62
N LYS A 2 -54.74 9.88 -27.89
CA LYS A 2 -53.50 10.68 -27.83
C LYS A 2 -52.90 10.86 -26.42
N ARG A 3 -53.72 10.90 -25.37
CA ARG A 3 -53.26 11.12 -23.98
C ARG A 3 -52.51 9.93 -23.36
N ILE A 4 -52.79 8.71 -23.82
CA ILE A 4 -52.12 7.48 -23.34
C ILE A 4 -50.71 7.37 -23.95
N LEU A 5 -50.55 7.80 -25.19
CA LEU A 5 -49.23 7.91 -25.85
C LEU A 5 -48.30 8.90 -25.15
N PHE A 6 -48.84 10.01 -24.63
CA PHE A 6 -48.05 10.97 -23.85
C PHE A 6 -47.57 10.40 -22.50
N LEU A 7 -48.39 9.57 -21.84
CA LEU A 7 -48.02 8.90 -20.59
C LEU A 7 -46.96 7.80 -20.79
N ALA A 8 -47.01 7.08 -21.91
CA ALA A 8 -46.00 6.08 -22.26
C ALA A 8 -44.63 6.72 -22.61
N GLY A 9 -44.64 7.90 -23.25
CA GLY A 9 -43.41 8.64 -23.56
C GLY A 9 -42.67 9.15 -22.31
N LEU A 10 -43.40 9.50 -21.25
CA LEU A 10 -42.80 10.01 -20.01
C LEU A 10 -42.08 8.92 -19.20
N PHE A 11 -42.48 7.65 -19.32
CA PHE A 11 -41.84 6.52 -18.63
C PHE A 11 -40.48 6.14 -19.21
N LEU A 12 -40.25 6.39 -20.51
CA LEU A 12 -39.02 5.99 -21.19
C LEU A 12 -37.84 6.96 -20.93
N ILE A 13 -38.10 8.19 -20.51
CA ILE A 13 -37.07 9.21 -20.23
C ILE A 13 -36.50 9.14 -18.80
N VAL A 14 -37.12 8.40 -17.88
CA VAL A 14 -36.62 8.25 -16.50
C VAL A 14 -35.51 7.19 -16.38
N SER A 15 -35.33 6.32 -17.38
CA SER A 15 -34.39 5.18 -17.28
C SER A 15 -32.93 5.52 -17.56
N CYS A 16 -32.60 6.78 -17.88
CA CYS A 16 -31.22 7.20 -18.17
C CYS A 16 -30.71 8.21 -17.14
N ALA A 17 -30.71 7.82 -15.86
CA ALA A 17 -29.90 8.51 -14.87
C ALA A 17 -28.44 8.06 -15.07
N PRO A 18 -27.50 8.95 -15.43
CA PRO A 18 -26.08 8.60 -15.41
C PRO A 18 -25.73 8.26 -13.95
N THR A 19 -25.36 7.01 -13.71
CA THR A 19 -24.75 6.62 -12.45
C THR A 19 -23.39 7.31 -12.38
N SER A 20 -23.35 8.52 -11.80
CA SER A 20 -22.08 9.10 -11.39
C SER A 20 -21.48 8.13 -10.38
N LYS A 21 -20.38 7.47 -10.76
CA LYS A 21 -19.57 6.65 -9.86
C LYS A 21 -19.01 7.56 -8.76
N THR A 22 -19.78 7.80 -7.71
CA THR A 22 -19.31 8.38 -6.45
C THR A 22 -18.74 7.25 -5.61
N GLY A 23 -17.55 6.79 -5.99
CA GLY A 23 -16.77 5.82 -5.25
C GLY A 23 -15.30 5.96 -5.65
N PRO A 24 -14.34 5.81 -4.71
CA PRO A 24 -12.93 5.80 -5.07
C PRO A 24 -12.72 4.71 -6.13
N GLY A 25 -12.07 5.07 -7.23
CA GLY A 25 -11.97 4.22 -8.43
C GLY A 25 -11.61 2.77 -8.09
N GLU A 26 -12.39 1.83 -8.63
CA GLU A 26 -12.28 0.38 -8.43
C GLU A 26 -10.86 -0.15 -8.72
N ASP A 27 -10.07 0.55 -9.53
CA ASP A 27 -8.68 0.20 -9.85
C ASP A 27 -7.72 0.38 -8.66
N SER A 28 -8.02 1.27 -7.71
CA SER A 28 -7.16 1.52 -6.56
C SER A 28 -7.28 0.46 -5.46
N LEU A 29 -8.27 -0.44 -5.53
CA LEU A 29 -8.56 -1.45 -4.50
C LEU A 29 -7.88 -2.80 -4.76
N LEU A 30 -7.34 -3.06 -5.97
CA LEU A 30 -6.90 -4.40 -6.35
C LEU A 30 -5.47 -4.75 -5.95
N LEU A 31 -4.53 -3.80 -5.96
CA LEU A 31 -3.11 -4.12 -5.72
C LEU A 31 -2.78 -4.05 -4.22
N THR A 32 -2.94 -5.15 -3.48
CA THR A 32 -2.57 -5.23 -2.06
C THR A 32 -1.13 -5.68 -1.84
N ARG A 33 -0.48 -6.26 -2.86
CA ARG A 33 0.88 -6.81 -2.81
C ARG A 33 1.64 -6.44 -4.09
N LYS A 34 2.85 -5.88 -3.95
CA LYS A 34 3.69 -5.41 -5.04
C LYS A 34 5.10 -5.98 -4.92
N TYR A 35 5.59 -6.63 -5.96
CA TYR A 35 6.98 -7.08 -6.02
C TYR A 35 7.94 -5.87 -6.07
N VAL A 36 9.00 -5.91 -5.26
CA VAL A 36 9.97 -4.82 -5.13
C VAL A 36 11.42 -5.24 -5.36
N GLY A 37 11.63 -6.40 -5.98
CA GLY A 37 12.96 -6.91 -6.32
C GLY A 37 13.43 -8.02 -5.39
N ASN A 38 14.61 -8.55 -5.69
CA ASN A 38 15.28 -9.52 -4.83
C ASN A 38 16.11 -8.78 -3.79
N PHE A 39 16.15 -9.29 -2.57
CA PHE A 39 17.00 -8.77 -1.50
C PHE A 39 18.47 -8.85 -1.92
N VAL A 40 19.18 -7.74 -1.74
CA VAL A 40 20.62 -7.65 -2.02
C VAL A 40 21.39 -7.59 -0.70
N GLU A 41 21.08 -6.58 0.11
CA GLU A 41 21.76 -6.28 1.36
C GLU A 41 20.91 -5.33 2.20
N TYR A 42 21.30 -5.13 3.47
CA TYR A 42 20.68 -4.13 4.33
C TYR A 42 21.74 -3.34 5.10
N ARG A 43 21.34 -2.16 5.56
CA ARG A 43 22.06 -1.41 6.60
C ARG A 43 21.18 -1.24 7.81
N GLN A 44 21.77 -1.34 8.98
CA GLN A 44 21.08 -1.04 10.22
C GLN A 44 21.26 0.44 10.55
N HIS A 45 20.16 1.11 10.90
CA HIS A 45 20.17 2.43 11.50
C HIS A 45 19.93 2.28 13.00
N ILE A 46 20.96 2.59 13.79
CA ILE A 46 20.91 2.56 15.24
C ILE A 46 20.29 3.89 15.72
N PRO A 47 19.26 3.85 16.57
CA PRO A 47 18.66 5.04 17.17
C PRO A 47 19.68 5.92 17.89
N GLU A 48 19.69 7.22 17.61
CA GLU A 48 20.56 8.19 18.31
C GLU A 48 19.99 8.61 19.67
N LYS A 49 18.66 8.50 19.83
CA LYS A 49 17.93 8.92 21.03
C LYS A 49 17.14 7.75 21.62
N LEU A 50 17.09 7.71 22.94
CA LEU A 50 16.24 6.77 23.67
C LEU A 50 14.76 6.95 23.25
N GLY A 51 14.10 5.86 22.89
CA GLY A 51 12.70 5.85 22.45
C GLY A 51 12.48 5.93 20.94
N GLN A 52 13.54 6.11 20.14
CA GLN A 52 13.44 5.94 18.69
C GLN A 52 13.57 4.45 18.32
N PRO A 53 12.77 3.95 17.36
CA PRO A 53 12.82 2.54 16.98
C PRO A 53 14.04 2.24 16.10
N TYR A 54 14.52 1.00 16.18
CA TYR A 54 15.50 0.50 15.22
C TYR A 54 14.91 0.41 13.82
N LEU A 55 15.72 0.74 12.82
CA LEU A 55 15.35 0.65 11.43
C LEU A 55 16.38 -0.17 10.66
N ILE A 56 15.88 -0.96 9.72
CA ILE A 56 16.69 -1.58 8.67
C ILE A 56 16.38 -0.90 7.34
N TRP A 57 17.43 -0.56 6.59
CA TRP A 57 17.35 -0.01 5.25
C TRP A 57 17.67 -1.10 4.26
N ILE A 58 16.66 -1.50 3.50
CA ILE A 58 16.70 -2.66 2.63
C ILE A 58 17.03 -2.20 1.21
N LYS A 59 17.98 -2.88 0.59
CA LYS A 59 18.33 -2.71 -0.81
C LYS A 59 17.86 -3.91 -1.61
N THR A 60 17.27 -3.65 -2.77
CA THR A 60 16.78 -4.69 -3.67
C THR A 60 17.37 -4.53 -5.07
N THR A 61 17.14 -5.52 -5.93
CA THR A 61 17.53 -5.44 -7.35
C THR A 61 16.79 -4.36 -8.14
N MET A 62 15.61 -3.94 -7.67
CA MET A 62 14.83 -2.86 -8.30
C MET A 62 15.08 -1.49 -7.64
N ASP A 63 15.63 -1.48 -6.43
CA ASP A 63 15.95 -0.28 -5.69
C ASP A 63 17.31 -0.37 -4.99
N SER A 64 18.31 0.28 -5.59
CA SER A 64 19.67 0.27 -5.09
C SER A 64 19.94 1.32 -4.00
N THR A 65 18.95 2.16 -3.65
CA THR A 65 19.13 3.29 -2.72
C THR A 65 18.73 2.90 -1.30
N TYR A 66 19.65 3.05 -0.34
CA TYR A 66 19.32 2.86 1.07
C TYR A 66 18.33 3.92 1.58
N GLY A 67 17.54 3.57 2.58
CA GLY A 67 16.57 4.48 3.21
C GLY A 67 15.27 4.64 2.42
N LYS A 68 15.19 4.14 1.18
CA LYS A 68 13.98 4.16 0.36
C LYS A 68 12.98 3.06 0.76
N ILE A 69 13.49 1.87 1.09
CA ILE A 69 12.73 0.82 1.80
C ILE A 69 13.29 0.75 3.21
N SER A 70 12.52 1.26 4.17
CA SER A 70 12.90 1.30 5.59
C SER A 70 11.87 0.54 6.40
N ALA A 71 12.31 -0.39 7.24
CA ALA A 71 11.42 -1.22 8.06
C ALA A 71 11.84 -1.22 9.52
N PHE A 72 10.87 -1.35 10.42
CA PHE A 72 11.11 -1.44 11.86
C PHE A 72 11.62 -2.83 12.21
N SER A 73 12.91 -2.91 12.54
CA SER A 73 13.54 -4.12 13.06
C SER A 73 14.94 -3.81 13.58
N GLU A 74 15.43 -4.62 14.52
CA GLU A 74 16.82 -4.59 14.98
C GLU A 74 17.76 -5.32 14.01
N ARG A 75 17.24 -6.31 13.27
CA ARG A 75 18.01 -7.14 12.34
C ARG A 75 17.20 -7.48 11.09
N CYS A 76 17.89 -7.84 10.02
CA CYS A 76 17.25 -8.28 8.79
C CYS A 76 17.50 -9.78 8.60
N ASP A 77 16.44 -10.57 8.58
CA ASP A 77 16.50 -12.02 8.41
C ASP A 77 16.38 -12.45 6.94
N PHE A 78 16.11 -11.50 6.02
CA PHE A 78 16.13 -11.76 4.58
C PHE A 78 17.52 -12.21 4.12
N LYS A 79 17.55 -13.14 3.17
CA LYS A 79 18.78 -13.69 2.58
C LYS A 79 19.00 -13.14 1.18
N PRO A 80 20.26 -12.90 0.75
CA PRO A 80 20.56 -12.45 -0.61
C PRO A 80 19.89 -13.35 -1.66
N GLY A 81 19.09 -12.75 -2.54
CA GLY A 81 18.30 -13.46 -3.55
C GLY A 81 16.82 -13.65 -3.21
N ASP A 82 16.40 -13.44 -1.96
CA ASP A 82 15.00 -13.58 -1.56
C ASP A 82 14.10 -12.60 -2.33
N ARG A 83 13.00 -13.08 -2.90
CA ARG A 83 12.02 -12.20 -3.56
C ARG A 83 11.22 -11.44 -2.50
N LEU A 84 11.24 -10.11 -2.57
CA LEU A 84 10.56 -9.26 -1.62
C LEU A 84 9.32 -8.60 -2.22
N TYR A 85 8.31 -8.45 -1.37
CA TYR A 85 7.04 -7.84 -1.71
C TYR A 85 6.68 -6.80 -0.67
N ILE A 86 6.17 -5.66 -1.11
CA ILE A 86 5.49 -4.71 -0.22
C ILE A 86 4.00 -5.02 -0.26
N LYS A 87 3.42 -5.18 0.91
CA LYS A 87 2.00 -5.42 1.13
C LYS A 87 1.38 -4.24 1.88
N ARG A 88 0.19 -3.82 1.44
CA ARG A 88 -0.66 -2.88 2.20
C ARG A 88 -1.81 -3.64 2.85
N ASN A 89 -2.01 -3.40 4.13
CA ASN A 89 -3.08 -3.99 4.93
C ASN A 89 -3.97 -2.88 5.47
N LEU A 90 -5.29 -3.03 5.33
CA LEU A 90 -6.24 -2.12 5.96
C LEU A 90 -6.41 -2.54 7.42
N VAL A 91 -5.97 -1.69 8.35
CA VAL A 91 -6.04 -1.94 9.79
C VAL A 91 -7.17 -1.11 10.38
N SER A 92 -8.01 -1.73 11.21
CA SER A 92 -9.09 -1.07 11.95
C SER A 92 -8.91 -1.30 13.44
N PRO A 93 -8.15 -0.45 14.15
CA PRO A 93 -7.92 -0.62 15.60
C PRO A 93 -9.18 -0.37 16.45
N GLY A 94 -10.32 -0.03 15.84
CA GLY A 94 -11.59 0.19 16.51
C GLY A 94 -12.73 0.44 15.50
N PRO A 95 -13.93 0.81 15.98
CA PRO A 95 -15.12 0.96 15.14
C PRO A 95 -15.17 2.23 14.28
N ILE A 96 -14.28 3.21 14.53
CA ILE A 96 -14.39 4.58 13.96
C ILE A 96 -13.26 4.90 12.96
N SER A 97 -12.13 4.21 13.03
CA SER A 97 -10.95 4.55 12.23
C SER A 97 -10.35 3.34 11.54
N THR A 98 -10.10 3.48 10.25
CA THR A 98 -9.27 2.58 9.45
C THR A 98 -8.05 3.35 8.93
N TYR A 99 -6.91 2.67 8.83
CA TYR A 99 -5.71 3.21 8.19
C TYR A 99 -4.95 2.12 7.44
N TRP A 100 -4.12 2.54 6.48
CA TRP A 100 -3.25 1.62 5.75
C TRP A 100 -1.96 1.41 6.52
N GLU A 101 -1.62 0.15 6.79
CA GLU A 101 -0.30 -0.26 7.24
C GLU A 101 0.45 -0.93 6.09
N TYR A 102 1.74 -0.64 5.97
CA TYR A 102 2.60 -1.20 4.92
C TYR A 102 3.64 -2.13 5.55
N GLN A 103 3.85 -3.27 4.91
CA GLN A 103 4.77 -4.31 5.34
C GLN A 103 5.64 -4.75 4.17
N ILE A 104 6.87 -5.17 4.45
CA ILE A 104 7.72 -5.88 3.50
C ILE A 104 7.81 -7.34 3.93
N GLU A 105 7.56 -8.24 3.00
CA GLU A 105 7.49 -9.68 3.24
C GLU A 105 8.30 -10.47 2.22
N SER A 106 8.78 -11.64 2.64
CA SER A 106 9.33 -12.66 1.74
C SER A 106 8.24 -13.26 0.86
N ASP A 107 8.65 -13.94 -0.21
CA ASP A 107 7.74 -14.60 -1.15
C ASP A 107 6.75 -15.57 -0.47
N ASP A 108 7.26 -16.36 0.46
CA ASP A 108 6.52 -17.35 1.26
C ASP A 108 5.87 -16.75 2.53
N ASN A 109 6.03 -15.44 2.75
CA ASN A 109 5.51 -14.72 3.91
C ASN A 109 6.07 -15.23 5.26
N SER A 110 7.23 -15.90 5.27
CA SER A 110 7.89 -16.38 6.48
C SER A 110 8.61 -15.27 7.27
N ILE A 111 9.07 -14.23 6.57
CA ILE A 111 9.75 -13.06 7.14
C ILE A 111 8.94 -11.83 6.75
N VAL A 112 8.49 -11.07 7.76
CA VAL A 112 7.65 -9.87 7.57
C VAL A 112 8.12 -8.77 8.50
N TYR A 113 8.30 -7.56 7.97
CA TYR A 113 8.58 -6.36 8.75
C TYR A 113 7.61 -5.24 8.40
N ARG A 114 7.20 -4.46 9.41
CA ARG A 114 6.43 -3.23 9.18
C ARG A 114 7.33 -2.16 8.59
N LEU A 115 6.88 -1.51 7.52
CA LEU A 115 7.60 -0.42 6.88
C LEU A 115 7.40 0.88 7.66
N SER A 116 8.40 1.76 7.63
CA SER A 116 8.23 3.13 8.09
C SER A 116 7.41 3.92 7.08
N ASP A 117 6.53 4.79 7.56
CA ASP A 117 5.63 5.56 6.70
C ASP A 117 6.40 6.50 5.75
N PHE A 118 7.57 6.97 6.18
CA PHE A 118 8.42 7.89 5.44
C PHE A 118 9.71 7.21 4.95
N GLN A 119 10.13 7.57 3.74
CA GLN A 119 11.50 7.36 3.28
C GLN A 119 12.46 8.27 4.05
N HIS A 120 13.60 7.73 4.48
CA HIS A 120 14.58 8.44 5.32
C HIS A 120 15.00 9.79 4.72
N ASP A 121 15.30 9.83 3.41
CA ASP A 121 15.86 11.03 2.76
C ASP A 121 14.83 11.94 2.12
N ARG A 122 13.66 11.42 1.72
CA ARG A 122 12.76 12.13 0.79
C ARG A 122 11.44 12.58 1.40
N LYS A 123 11.14 12.24 2.66
CA LYS A 123 9.83 12.46 3.32
C LYS A 123 8.64 11.95 2.49
N ASN A 124 8.89 11.10 1.50
CA ASN A 124 7.86 10.56 0.63
C ASN A 124 7.13 9.46 1.38
N LEU A 125 5.80 9.51 1.37
CA LEU A 125 4.94 8.49 1.96
C LEU A 125 5.02 7.21 1.13
N ILE A 126 5.21 6.09 1.80
CA ILE A 126 5.25 4.78 1.14
C ILE A 126 3.93 4.43 0.42
N GLY A 127 2.83 5.04 0.87
CA GLY A 127 1.53 4.92 0.21
C GLY A 127 1.50 5.44 -1.23
N SER A 128 2.42 6.32 -1.63
CA SER A 128 2.53 6.79 -3.02
C SER A 128 2.99 5.72 -4.02
N TRP A 129 3.39 4.54 -3.53
CA TRP A 129 3.86 3.45 -4.39
C TRP A 129 2.74 2.53 -4.88
N PHE A 130 1.52 2.77 -4.41
CA PHE A 130 0.29 2.06 -4.72
C PHE A 130 -0.69 2.96 -5.46
#